data_AF-A0A524LYZ2-F1
#
_entry.id   AF-A0A524LYZ2-F1
#
_cell.length_a   1.000
_cell.length_b   1.000
_cell.length_c   1.000
_cell.angle_alpha   90.00
_cell.angle_beta   90.00
_cell.angle_gamma   90.00
#
_symmetry.space_group_name_H-M   'P 1'
#
loop_
_entity.id
_entity.type
_entity.pdbx_description
1 polymer ?
#
loop_
_entity_poly.entity_id
_entity_poly.type
_entity_poly.pdbx_seq_one_letter_code
_entity_poly.pdbx_strand_id
1 'polypeptide(L)'
;MLEEQETSSIKMVRGCPCFKVFGDEKLCVNDDSVLEIEAIEVDPSIFSFRPDKDSMKDEQAGEGNICYAAIFVNYPDNKVYCISQGWILRIHGKDVPGNDLEDALQFLSTKEASATAEICSECLYKFILTLGDTFADLMTKKEKTIEIKKYVDKFSLKIAVKHSQMDKMMEPIGTENDIENGVDHFGFLRKYLIQLLEQQHYWSDLKQLFVEENSEFWIQDLLRKRERLARMEFQFYSQTLQLRDINDFALLLKMLRYILRSSDEILFLNEDIHDIIRSDKFKEIARTDDRLSPLASYAEKSRTVEHTTLGIFYRYSRRCDFIAIST
;
A
#
# COMPACT_ATOMS: atom_id res chain seq x y z
N MET A 1 -13.51 -31.95 -31.97
CA MET A 1 -13.76 -31.97 -30.52
C MET A 1 -12.44 -32.30 -29.86
N LEU A 2 -11.71 -31.26 -29.46
CA LEU A 2 -10.52 -31.38 -28.63
C LEU A 2 -10.91 -30.68 -27.33
N GLU A 3 -11.05 -31.46 -26.27
CA GLU A 3 -11.29 -30.97 -24.92
C GLU A 3 -10.06 -30.18 -24.48
N GLU A 4 -10.26 -28.90 -24.15
CA GLU A 4 -9.28 -28.08 -23.47
C GLU A 4 -9.01 -28.72 -22.09
N GLN A 5 -7.79 -29.22 -21.87
CA GLN A 5 -7.31 -29.58 -20.55
C GLN A 5 -7.33 -28.32 -19.68
N GLU A 6 -8.18 -28.32 -18.66
CA GLU A 6 -8.17 -27.32 -17.58
C GLU A 6 -6.77 -27.24 -16.99
N THR A 7 -6.06 -26.16 -17.27
CA THR A 7 -4.77 -25.84 -16.68
C THR A 7 -4.94 -25.68 -15.17
N SER A 8 -4.36 -26.58 -14.38
CA SER A 8 -4.16 -26.38 -12.95
C SER A 8 -3.21 -25.20 -12.75
N SER A 9 -3.76 -24.00 -12.57
CA SER A 9 -2.93 -22.85 -12.20
C SER A 9 -2.46 -23.06 -10.76
N ILE A 10 -1.17 -22.87 -10.50
CA ILE A 10 -0.63 -22.65 -9.15
C ILE A 10 -0.06 -21.25 -9.15
N LYS A 11 -0.30 -20.50 -8.08
CA LYS A 11 0.27 -19.15 -7.90
C LYS A 11 1.19 -19.12 -6.71
N MET A 12 2.41 -18.66 -6.93
CA MET A 12 3.43 -18.53 -5.90
C MET A 12 3.50 -17.12 -5.38
N VAL A 13 3.75 -17.00 -4.07
CA VAL A 13 3.62 -15.75 -3.34
C VAL A 13 4.82 -15.62 -2.41
N ARG A 14 5.47 -14.45 -2.45
CA ARG A 14 6.51 -14.06 -1.49
C ARG A 14 5.84 -13.47 -0.26
N GLY A 15 6.15 -13.98 0.92
CA GLY A 15 5.52 -13.65 2.20
C GLY A 15 4.64 -14.79 2.71
N CYS A 16 4.57 -14.95 4.04
CA CYS A 16 3.76 -15.99 4.68
C CYS A 16 3.03 -15.42 5.90
N PRO A 17 1.69 -15.52 6.00
CA PRO A 17 0.94 -14.96 7.13
C PRO A 17 1.31 -15.59 8.49
N CYS A 18 1.82 -16.82 8.46
CA CYS A 18 2.28 -17.55 9.64
C CYS A 18 3.70 -17.13 10.09
N PHE A 19 4.46 -16.40 9.26
CA PHE A 19 5.81 -15.95 9.60
C PHE A 19 5.77 -14.73 10.53
N LYS A 20 6.48 -14.80 11.67
CA LYS A 20 6.58 -13.74 12.68
C LYS A 20 8.04 -13.52 13.08
N VAL A 21 8.38 -12.27 13.40
CA VAL A 21 9.71 -11.87 13.90
C VAL A 21 9.52 -11.25 15.28
N PHE A 22 10.25 -11.76 16.28
CA PHE A 22 10.23 -11.30 17.67
C PHE A 22 11.66 -11.03 18.13
N GLY A 23 12.13 -9.79 17.96
CA GLY A 23 13.53 -9.47 18.21
C GLY A 23 14.44 -10.24 17.24
N ASP A 24 15.33 -11.06 17.77
CA ASP A 24 16.24 -11.91 16.99
C ASP A 24 15.62 -13.27 16.60
N GLU A 25 14.48 -13.63 17.19
CA GLU A 25 13.80 -14.91 16.95
C GLU A 25 12.85 -14.83 15.75
N LYS A 26 12.90 -15.85 14.87
CA LYS A 26 12.00 -16.00 13.72
C LYS A 26 11.12 -17.23 13.93
N LEU A 27 9.81 -17.03 13.93
CA LEU A 27 8.83 -18.06 14.27
C LEU A 27 7.84 -18.29 13.13
N CYS A 28 7.46 -19.55 12.91
CA CYS A 28 6.28 -19.94 12.15
C CYS A 28 5.16 -20.27 13.14
N VAL A 29 4.02 -19.59 13.00
CA VAL A 29 2.82 -19.76 13.81
C VAL A 29 1.68 -20.23 12.90
N ASN A 30 1.52 -21.55 12.79
CA ASN A 30 0.50 -22.19 11.96
C ASN A 30 -0.43 -23.02 12.85
N ASP A 31 -1.73 -22.69 12.87
CA ASP A 31 -2.74 -23.40 13.69
C ASP A 31 -2.33 -23.68 15.14
N ASP A 32 -1.83 -22.65 15.85
CA ASP A 32 -1.30 -22.70 17.23
C ASP A 32 0.01 -23.50 17.42
N SER A 33 0.54 -24.10 16.36
CA SER A 33 1.90 -24.66 16.38
C SER A 33 2.92 -23.55 16.16
N VAL A 34 3.80 -23.36 17.15
CA VAL A 34 4.91 -22.41 17.09
C VAL A 34 6.20 -23.17 16.85
N LEU A 35 6.90 -22.81 15.78
CA LEU A 35 8.17 -23.41 15.39
C LEU A 35 9.20 -22.31 15.19
N GLU A 36 10.33 -22.44 15.87
CA GLU A 36 11.50 -21.62 15.58
C GLU A 36 12.08 -22.03 14.23
N ILE A 37 12.27 -21.07 13.34
CA ILE A 37 12.64 -21.31 11.95
C ILE A 37 13.87 -20.53 11.54
N GLU A 38 14.67 -21.15 10.68
CA GLU A 38 15.73 -20.48 9.95
C GLU A 38 15.14 -19.95 8.64
N ALA A 39 14.90 -18.64 8.58
CA ALA A 39 14.33 -18.02 7.40
C ALA A 39 15.40 -17.74 6.34
N ILE A 40 15.21 -18.30 5.15
CA ILE A 40 16.01 -18.03 3.96
C ILE A 40 15.11 -17.28 2.98
N GLU A 41 15.51 -16.08 2.58
CA GLU A 41 14.77 -15.33 1.58
C GLU A 41 15.06 -15.87 0.19
N VAL A 42 14.05 -16.48 -0.42
CA VAL A 42 14.12 -17.06 -1.76
C VAL A 42 13.11 -16.36 -2.66
N ASP A 43 13.49 -16.05 -3.90
CA ASP A 43 12.55 -15.54 -4.89
C ASP A 43 11.57 -16.67 -5.29
N PRO A 44 10.24 -16.48 -5.16
CA PRO A 44 9.28 -17.54 -5.47
C PRO A 44 9.33 -18.02 -6.92
N SER A 45 9.85 -17.22 -7.85
CA SER A 45 10.03 -17.62 -9.25
C SER A 45 10.95 -18.85 -9.43
N ILE A 46 11.81 -19.14 -8.46
CA ILE A 46 12.63 -20.36 -8.45
C ILE A 46 11.76 -21.62 -8.48
N PHE A 47 10.56 -21.56 -7.90
CA PHE A 47 9.64 -22.68 -7.85
C PHE A 47 8.67 -22.74 -9.05
N SER A 48 8.69 -21.73 -9.94
CA SER A 48 7.66 -21.53 -11.00
C SER A 48 7.56 -22.63 -12.04
N PHE A 49 8.53 -23.55 -12.10
CA PHE A 49 8.53 -24.70 -13.01
C PHE A 49 7.62 -25.85 -12.56
N ARG A 50 6.97 -25.71 -11.39
CA ARG A 50 6.13 -26.74 -10.77
C ARG A 50 4.64 -26.50 -11.12
N PRO A 51 4.01 -27.38 -11.92
CA PRO A 51 2.65 -27.16 -12.43
C PRO A 51 1.55 -27.59 -11.44
N ASP A 52 1.89 -28.43 -10.45
CA ASP A 52 0.91 -29.05 -9.55
C ASP A 52 1.43 -29.24 -8.12
N LYS A 53 0.51 -29.52 -7.19
CA LYS A 53 0.80 -29.69 -5.76
C LYS A 53 1.75 -30.84 -5.47
N ASP A 54 1.71 -31.93 -6.26
CA ASP A 54 2.56 -33.09 -6.03
C ASP A 54 4.01 -32.78 -6.41
N SER A 55 4.22 -32.01 -7.47
CA SER A 55 5.54 -31.52 -7.88
C SER A 55 6.17 -30.54 -6.87
N MET A 56 5.35 -29.89 -6.03
CA MET A 56 5.82 -29.02 -4.94
C MET A 56 6.35 -29.80 -3.73
N LYS A 57 6.07 -31.11 -3.61
CA LYS A 57 6.65 -31.93 -2.54
C LYS A 57 8.16 -32.09 -2.67
N ASP A 58 8.67 -32.05 -3.90
CA ASP A 58 10.10 -32.14 -4.19
C ASP A 58 10.89 -30.91 -3.73
N GLU A 59 10.20 -29.79 -3.49
CA GLU A 59 10.77 -28.50 -3.05
C GLU A 59 10.71 -28.32 -1.53
N GLN A 60 10.18 -29.32 -0.79
CA GLN A 60 10.15 -29.28 0.66
C GLN A 60 11.56 -29.38 1.24
N ALA A 61 11.83 -28.67 2.34
CA ALA A 61 13.12 -28.73 2.99
C ALA A 61 13.32 -30.15 3.58
N GLY A 62 14.39 -30.83 3.14
CA GLY A 62 14.66 -32.22 3.53
C GLY A 62 15.00 -32.42 5.01
N GLU A 63 15.69 -31.48 5.64
CA GLU A 63 16.05 -31.52 7.07
C GLU A 63 16.03 -30.10 7.67
N GLY A 64 15.44 -29.95 8.87
CA GLY A 64 15.48 -28.72 9.67
C GLY A 64 14.24 -27.82 9.57
N ASN A 65 14.18 -26.82 10.46
CA ASN A 65 13.09 -25.82 10.51
C ASN A 65 13.33 -24.68 9.50
N ILE A 66 13.66 -25.01 8.25
CA ILE A 66 13.93 -24.00 7.22
C ILE A 66 12.61 -23.41 6.71
N CYS A 67 12.57 -22.09 6.54
CA CYS A 67 11.42 -21.37 6.00
C CYS A 67 11.84 -20.47 4.84
N TYR A 68 11.28 -20.71 3.65
CA TYR A 68 11.52 -19.86 2.48
C TYR A 68 10.71 -18.56 2.48
N ALA A 69 9.87 -18.35 3.51
CA ALA A 69 8.88 -17.29 3.59
C ALA A 69 8.03 -17.17 2.31
N ALA A 70 7.75 -18.31 1.66
CA ALA A 70 7.04 -18.38 0.40
C ALA A 70 5.92 -19.43 0.48
N ILE A 71 4.79 -19.12 -0.15
CA ILE A 71 3.56 -19.91 -0.10
C ILE A 71 3.03 -20.09 -1.51
N PHE A 72 2.23 -21.14 -1.73
CA PHE A 72 1.56 -21.36 -3.01
C PHE A 72 0.06 -21.56 -2.84
N VAL A 73 -0.70 -21.07 -3.81
CA VAL A 73 -2.15 -21.24 -3.91
C VAL A 73 -2.44 -22.38 -4.87
N ASN A 74 -3.13 -23.40 -4.37
CA ASN A 74 -3.63 -24.49 -5.19
C ASN A 74 -5.11 -24.20 -5.51
N TYR A 75 -5.40 -23.66 -6.69
CA TYR A 75 -6.78 -23.29 -7.05
C TYR A 75 -7.75 -24.49 -7.12
N PRO A 76 -7.35 -25.72 -7.54
CA PRO A 76 -8.24 -26.87 -7.52
C PRO A 76 -8.89 -27.20 -6.17
N ASP A 77 -8.19 -26.99 -5.05
CA ASP A 77 -8.77 -27.15 -3.71
C ASP A 77 -8.99 -25.83 -2.95
N ASN A 78 -8.67 -24.71 -3.61
CA ASN A 78 -8.70 -23.35 -3.06
C ASN A 78 -7.97 -23.23 -1.71
N LYS A 79 -6.86 -23.95 -1.51
CA LYS A 79 -6.06 -23.88 -0.29
C LYS A 79 -4.69 -23.27 -0.52
N VAL A 80 -4.19 -22.67 0.54
CA VAL A 80 -2.83 -22.11 0.60
C VAL A 80 -1.91 -23.06 1.34
N TYR A 81 -0.72 -23.26 0.77
CA TYR A 81 0.27 -24.17 1.29
C TYR A 81 1.61 -23.47 1.51
N CYS A 82 2.32 -23.88 2.55
CA CYS A 82 3.71 -23.51 2.78
C CYS A 82 4.61 -24.24 1.78
N ILE A 83 5.52 -23.53 1.09
CA ILE A 83 6.46 -24.17 0.15
C ILE A 83 7.48 -25.02 0.92
N SER A 84 8.08 -24.48 1.99
CA SER A 84 9.15 -25.18 2.70
C SER A 84 8.69 -26.42 3.48
N GLN A 85 7.49 -26.38 4.04
CA GLN A 85 6.96 -27.45 4.91
C GLN A 85 5.86 -28.28 4.23
N GLY A 86 5.28 -27.82 3.12
CA GLY A 86 4.17 -28.49 2.43
C GLY A 86 2.84 -28.47 3.19
N TRP A 87 2.77 -27.81 4.34
CA TRP A 87 1.57 -27.78 5.18
C TRP A 87 0.51 -26.83 4.63
N ILE A 88 -0.76 -27.19 4.87
CA ILE A 88 -1.88 -26.26 4.69
C ILE A 88 -1.71 -25.14 5.71
N LEU A 89 -1.80 -23.90 5.24
CA LEU A 89 -1.79 -22.74 6.13
C LEU A 89 -3.14 -22.58 6.80
N ARG A 90 -3.08 -22.40 8.11
CA ARG A 90 -4.22 -22.40 9.00
C ARG A 90 -4.07 -21.32 10.05
N ILE A 91 -5.15 -20.60 10.28
CA ILE A 91 -5.24 -19.53 11.27
C ILE A 91 -6.47 -19.85 12.14
N HIS A 92 -6.26 -19.99 13.45
CA HIS A 92 -7.33 -20.26 14.42
C HIS A 92 -8.27 -21.43 14.05
N GLY A 93 -7.71 -22.59 13.70
CA GLY A 93 -8.44 -23.81 13.36
C GLY A 93 -8.98 -23.87 11.93
N LYS A 94 -8.78 -22.81 11.13
CA LYS A 94 -9.37 -22.67 9.79
C LYS A 94 -8.32 -22.58 8.72
N ASP A 95 -8.53 -23.31 7.62
CA ASP A 95 -7.70 -23.24 6.42
C ASP A 95 -7.80 -21.83 5.82
N VAL A 96 -6.67 -21.26 5.44
CA VAL A 96 -6.64 -20.00 4.67
C VAL A 96 -7.01 -20.34 3.23
N PRO A 97 -8.14 -19.86 2.70
CA PRO A 97 -8.49 -20.12 1.32
C PRO A 97 -7.64 -19.26 0.38
N GLY A 98 -7.41 -19.77 -0.83
CA GLY A 98 -6.70 -19.07 -1.89
C GLY A 98 -7.30 -17.69 -2.15
N ASN A 99 -8.63 -17.60 -2.25
CA ASN A 99 -9.34 -16.34 -2.49
C ASN A 99 -9.07 -15.26 -1.41
N ASP A 100 -9.15 -15.60 -0.11
CA ASP A 100 -8.89 -14.63 0.98
C ASP A 100 -7.42 -14.19 0.99
N LEU A 101 -6.50 -15.11 0.67
CA LEU A 101 -5.10 -14.76 0.49
C LEU A 101 -4.92 -13.84 -0.71
N GLU A 102 -5.54 -14.13 -1.85
CA GLU A 102 -5.46 -13.29 -3.04
C GLU A 102 -6.00 -11.89 -2.77
N ASP A 103 -7.10 -11.78 -2.04
CA ASP A 103 -7.62 -10.50 -1.56
C ASP A 103 -6.54 -9.77 -0.74
N ALA A 104 -6.02 -10.42 0.30
CA ALA A 104 -4.98 -9.84 1.15
C ALA A 104 -3.69 -9.45 0.37
N LEU A 105 -3.23 -10.28 -0.56
CA LEU A 105 -2.06 -10.01 -1.41
C LEU A 105 -2.30 -8.90 -2.40
N GLN A 106 -3.51 -8.79 -2.93
CA GLN A 106 -3.90 -7.69 -3.80
C GLN A 106 -3.90 -6.36 -3.04
N PHE A 107 -4.20 -6.36 -1.75
CA PHE A 107 -4.07 -5.19 -0.88
C PHE A 107 -2.61 -4.84 -0.54
N LEU A 108 -1.73 -5.83 -0.45
CA LEU A 108 -0.35 -5.64 0.03
C LEU A 108 0.70 -5.49 -1.06
N SER A 109 0.47 -6.03 -2.25
CA SER A 109 1.40 -5.91 -3.37
C SER A 109 1.29 -4.54 -4.04
N THR A 110 2.43 -3.89 -4.27
CA THR A 110 2.54 -2.58 -4.95
C THR A 110 2.85 -2.70 -6.46
N LYS A 111 3.13 -3.89 -7.01
CA LYS A 111 3.36 -4.15 -8.47
C LYS A 111 2.41 -5.19 -9.07
N GLU A 112 1.95 -4.97 -10.32
CA GLU A 112 1.15 -5.94 -11.08
C GLU A 112 1.74 -7.32 -10.81
N ALA A 113 0.89 -8.32 -10.54
CA ALA A 113 1.17 -9.66 -10.00
C ALA A 113 2.38 -10.41 -10.64
N SER A 114 3.56 -9.82 -10.54
CA SER A 114 4.84 -10.21 -11.10
C SER A 114 5.83 -10.22 -9.95
N ALA A 115 5.74 -11.33 -9.20
CA ALA A 115 6.77 -12.05 -8.46
C ALA A 115 7.75 -11.31 -7.49
N THR A 116 7.78 -9.99 -7.38
CA THR A 116 8.94 -9.30 -6.76
C THR A 116 8.61 -8.30 -5.64
N ALA A 117 7.34 -8.15 -5.25
CA ALA A 117 7.00 -7.35 -4.06
C ALA A 117 7.27 -8.16 -2.79
N GLU A 118 8.18 -7.69 -1.94
CA GLU A 118 8.36 -8.21 -0.58
C GLU A 118 7.13 -7.83 0.25
N ILE A 119 6.29 -8.82 0.56
CA ILE A 119 5.05 -8.58 1.30
C ILE A 119 5.30 -8.78 2.79
N CYS A 120 5.00 -7.75 3.58
CA CYS A 120 5.06 -7.85 5.03
C CYS A 120 4.10 -8.95 5.54
N SER A 121 4.69 -10.03 6.07
CA SER A 121 3.98 -11.19 6.64
C SER A 121 3.00 -10.82 7.76
N GLU A 122 3.33 -9.81 8.57
CA GLU A 122 2.44 -9.32 9.63
C GLU A 122 1.21 -8.61 9.05
N CYS A 123 1.40 -7.80 8.01
CA CYS A 123 0.29 -7.17 7.32
C CYS A 123 -0.58 -8.23 6.64
N LEU A 124 0.01 -9.23 5.98
CA LEU A 124 -0.70 -10.32 5.32
C LEU A 124 -1.64 -11.05 6.28
N TYR A 125 -1.14 -11.37 7.47
CA TYR A 125 -1.94 -11.96 8.54
C TYR A 125 -3.14 -11.08 8.95
N LYS A 126 -2.90 -9.79 9.24
CA LYS A 126 -3.95 -8.85 9.67
C LYS A 126 -5.02 -8.65 8.60
N PHE A 127 -4.63 -8.58 7.34
CA PHE A 127 -5.56 -8.43 6.22
C PHE A 127 -6.42 -9.67 6.00
N ILE A 128 -5.83 -10.87 6.06
CA ILE A 128 -6.60 -12.13 5.97
C ILE A 128 -7.65 -12.21 7.09
N LEU A 129 -7.29 -11.86 8.33
CA LEU A 129 -8.23 -11.85 9.44
C LEU A 129 -9.34 -10.81 9.31
N THR A 130 -9.01 -9.62 8.82
CA THR A 130 -9.94 -8.49 8.78
C THR A 130 -10.92 -8.62 7.60
N LEU A 131 -10.42 -9.04 6.43
CA LEU A 131 -11.15 -9.03 5.18
C LEU A 131 -11.65 -10.41 4.73
N GLY A 132 -11.00 -11.49 5.13
CA GLY A 132 -11.42 -12.83 4.75
C GLY A 132 -12.81 -13.16 5.28
N ASP A 133 -13.66 -13.66 4.40
CA ASP A 133 -15.02 -14.10 4.77
C ASP A 133 -14.96 -15.32 5.69
N THR A 134 -13.93 -16.17 5.51
CA THR A 134 -13.68 -17.37 6.33
C THR A 134 -13.46 -17.04 7.81
N PHE A 135 -12.93 -15.84 8.08
CA PHE A 135 -12.58 -15.34 9.40
C PHE A 135 -13.57 -14.29 9.91
N ALA A 136 -14.71 -14.09 9.23
CA ALA A 136 -15.68 -13.07 9.57
C ALA A 136 -16.39 -13.27 10.92
N ASP A 137 -16.33 -14.47 11.48
CA ASP A 137 -16.83 -14.83 12.81
C ASP A 137 -15.80 -14.59 13.93
N LEU A 138 -14.51 -14.46 13.59
CA LEU A 138 -13.46 -14.17 14.58
C LEU A 138 -13.46 -12.72 15.03
N MET A 139 -14.02 -11.81 14.23
CA MET A 139 -14.13 -10.40 14.53
C MET A 139 -15.55 -9.91 14.24
N THR A 140 -16.18 -9.30 15.24
CA THR A 140 -17.43 -8.56 15.04
C THR A 140 -17.24 -7.43 14.02
N LYS A 141 -18.31 -7.00 13.35
CA LYS A 141 -18.27 -5.82 12.45
C LYS A 141 -17.68 -4.58 13.13
N LYS A 142 -17.91 -4.44 14.45
CA LYS A 142 -17.36 -3.34 15.25
C LYS A 142 -15.84 -3.45 15.37
N GLU A 143 -15.31 -4.65 15.65
CA GLU A 143 -13.87 -4.89 15.72
C GLU A 143 -13.19 -4.70 14.36
N LYS A 144 -13.81 -5.18 13.27
CA LYS A 144 -13.33 -4.93 11.90
C LYS A 144 -13.26 -3.44 11.58
N THR A 145 -14.31 -2.69 11.89
CA THR A 145 -14.35 -1.22 11.72
C THR A 145 -13.23 -0.54 12.50
N ILE A 146 -12.99 -0.94 13.75
CA ILE A 146 -11.94 -0.35 14.59
C ILE A 146 -10.55 -0.63 14.00
N GLU A 147 -10.29 -1.85 13.56
CA GLU A 147 -8.98 -2.24 13.06
C GLU A 147 -8.66 -1.55 11.72
N ILE A 148 -9.64 -1.45 10.82
CA ILE A 148 -9.52 -0.68 9.58
C ILE A 148 -9.22 0.79 9.87
N LYS A 149 -9.96 1.41 10.80
CA LYS A 149 -9.70 2.82 11.19
C LYS A 149 -8.30 3.02 11.74
N LYS A 150 -7.85 2.15 12.64
CA LYS A 150 -6.48 2.20 13.19
C LYS A 150 -5.42 2.09 12.11
N TYR A 151 -5.62 1.18 11.16
CA TYR A 151 -4.72 1.01 10.03
C TYR A 151 -4.65 2.28 9.19
N VAL A 152 -5.80 2.81 8.77
CA VAL A 152 -5.88 4.00 7.93
C VAL A 152 -5.30 5.22 8.64
N ASP A 153 -5.56 5.38 9.93
CA ASP A 153 -4.97 6.44 10.76
C ASP A 153 -3.45 6.32 10.83
N LYS A 154 -2.92 5.15 11.22
CA LYS A 154 -1.45 4.98 11.34
C LYS A 154 -0.78 5.20 9.98
N PHE A 155 -1.41 4.75 8.91
CA PHE A 155 -0.91 4.88 7.56
C PHE A 155 -0.94 6.33 7.06
N SER A 156 -2.08 7.01 7.13
CA SER A 156 -2.22 8.40 6.69
C SER A 156 -1.25 9.32 7.42
N LEU A 157 -1.05 9.10 8.73
CA LEU A 157 -0.12 9.88 9.52
C LEU A 157 1.33 9.65 9.12
N LYS A 158 1.73 8.40 8.84
CA LYS A 158 3.08 8.10 8.35
C LYS A 158 3.38 8.82 7.03
N ILE A 159 2.40 8.88 6.13
CA ILE A 159 2.56 9.61 4.85
C ILE A 159 2.69 11.11 5.10
N ALA A 160 1.77 11.70 5.87
CA ALA A 160 1.79 13.14 6.15
C ALA A 160 3.11 13.56 6.81
N VAL A 161 3.61 12.77 7.78
CA VAL A 161 4.91 13.01 8.41
C VAL A 161 6.04 12.97 7.37
N LYS A 162 6.12 11.92 6.55
CA LYS A 162 7.16 11.82 5.50
C LYS A 162 7.08 12.95 4.49
N HIS A 163 5.88 13.30 3.99
CA HIS A 163 5.69 14.41 3.06
C HIS A 163 6.17 15.72 3.67
N SER A 164 5.77 16.03 4.91
CA SER A 164 6.17 17.27 5.58
C SER A 164 7.68 17.38 5.82
N GLN A 165 8.38 16.26 6.02
CA GLN A 165 9.83 16.24 6.18
C GLN A 165 10.57 16.41 4.85
N MET A 166 9.92 16.08 3.74
CA MET A 166 10.53 16.05 2.43
C MET A 166 10.22 17.30 1.61
N ASP A 167 9.05 17.90 1.74
CA ASP A 167 8.76 19.16 1.05
C ASP A 167 9.42 20.34 1.76
N LYS A 168 10.26 21.11 1.05
CA LYS A 168 10.94 22.28 1.63
C LYS A 168 9.98 23.44 1.92
N MET A 169 8.80 23.42 1.31
CA MET A 169 7.73 24.37 1.62
C MET A 169 6.94 23.98 2.87
N MET A 170 7.26 22.84 3.48
CA MET A 170 6.59 22.35 4.67
C MET A 170 7.50 22.36 5.89
N GLU A 171 6.91 22.67 7.03
CA GLU A 171 7.52 22.42 8.33
C GLU A 171 7.25 20.97 8.72
N PRO A 172 8.29 20.21 9.15
CA PRO A 172 8.12 18.86 9.65
C PRO A 172 7.06 18.81 10.76
N ILE A 173 5.99 18.05 10.53
CA ILE A 173 4.89 18.00 11.49
C ILE A 173 5.21 17.09 12.68
N GLY A 174 6.13 16.13 12.53
CA GLY A 174 6.55 15.17 13.57
C GLY A 174 7.55 14.15 13.03
N THR A 175 7.76 13.04 13.75
CA THR A 175 8.62 11.90 13.36
C THR A 175 7.84 10.58 13.39
N GLU A 176 8.36 9.51 12.75
CA GLU A 176 7.73 8.18 12.84
C GLU A 176 7.69 7.64 14.28
N ASN A 177 8.68 7.97 15.11
CA ASN A 177 8.71 7.57 16.52
C ASN A 177 7.58 8.25 17.33
N ASP A 178 7.21 9.48 16.99
CA ASP A 178 6.08 10.18 17.62
C ASP A 178 4.75 9.47 17.34
N ILE A 179 4.63 8.82 16.17
CA ILE A 179 3.46 8.03 15.80
C ILE A 179 3.33 6.79 16.68
N GLU A 180 4.46 6.12 16.96
CA GLU A 180 4.49 4.88 17.75
C GLU A 180 4.26 5.13 19.24
N ASN A 181 4.64 6.32 19.73
CA ASN A 181 4.42 6.75 21.10
C ASN A 181 2.99 7.28 21.38
N GLY A 182 2.09 7.23 20.39
CA GLY A 182 0.67 7.57 20.58
C GLY A 182 0.39 9.08 20.70
N VAL A 183 1.21 9.92 20.08
CA VAL A 183 1.04 11.40 20.07
C VAL A 183 -0.23 11.82 19.32
N ASP A 184 -0.71 13.06 19.56
CA ASP A 184 -1.93 13.67 19.00
C ASP A 184 -1.96 13.65 17.45
N HIS A 185 -2.44 12.53 16.91
CA HIS A 185 -2.65 12.31 15.49
C HIS A 185 -3.47 13.45 14.84
N PHE A 186 -4.49 13.95 15.54
CA PHE A 186 -5.36 15.00 15.00
C PHE A 186 -4.66 16.35 14.97
N GLY A 187 -3.77 16.61 15.93
CA GLY A 187 -2.86 17.75 15.91
C GLY A 187 -1.92 17.72 14.70
N PHE A 188 -1.31 16.57 14.40
CA PHE A 188 -0.40 16.43 13.26
C PHE A 188 -1.10 16.60 11.91
N LEU A 189 -2.21 15.88 11.67
CA LEU A 189 -2.94 16.03 10.41
C LEU A 189 -3.50 17.43 10.22
N ARG A 190 -3.95 18.11 11.29
CA ARG A 190 -4.40 19.51 11.18
C ARG A 190 -3.28 20.45 10.78
N LYS A 191 -2.09 20.31 11.36
CA LYS A 191 -0.90 21.08 10.94
C LYS A 191 -0.58 20.84 9.47
N TYR A 192 -0.63 19.59 9.04
CA TYR A 192 -0.39 19.22 7.64
C TYR A 192 -1.41 19.85 6.69
N LEU A 193 -2.71 19.78 7.04
CA LEU A 193 -3.79 20.39 6.25
C LEU A 193 -3.66 21.91 6.12
N ILE A 194 -3.20 22.60 7.17
CA ILE A 194 -2.93 24.04 7.11
C ILE A 194 -1.84 24.35 6.09
N GLN A 195 -0.73 23.61 6.12
CA GLN A 195 0.38 23.81 5.19
C GLN A 195 -0.02 23.52 3.74
N LEU A 196 -0.91 22.53 3.50
CA LEU A 196 -1.46 22.29 2.16
C LEU A 196 -2.30 23.46 1.64
N LEU A 197 -3.06 24.14 2.49
CA LEU A 197 -3.79 25.35 2.09
C LEU A 197 -2.82 26.49 1.75
N GLU A 198 -1.76 26.66 2.54
CA GLU A 198 -0.71 27.65 2.26
C GLU A 198 -0.02 27.38 0.92
N GLN A 199 0.31 26.11 0.62
CA GLN A 199 0.82 25.72 -0.69
C GLN A 199 -0.18 26.00 -1.82
N GLN A 200 -1.45 25.69 -1.62
CA GLN A 200 -2.49 25.96 -2.63
C GLN A 200 -2.55 27.45 -2.97
N HIS A 201 -2.55 28.33 -1.96
CA HIS A 201 -2.51 29.77 -2.16
C HIS A 201 -1.24 30.22 -2.88
N TYR A 202 -0.07 29.76 -2.42
CA TYR A 202 1.22 30.08 -3.04
C TYR A 202 1.25 29.73 -4.54
N TRP A 203 0.84 28.52 -4.91
CA TRP A 203 0.85 28.09 -6.32
C TRP A 203 -0.17 28.85 -7.17
N SER A 204 -1.34 29.19 -6.59
CA SER A 204 -2.35 29.99 -7.27
C SER A 204 -1.84 31.40 -7.59
N ASP A 205 -1.23 32.06 -6.60
CA ASP A 205 -0.69 33.41 -6.75
C ASP A 205 0.48 33.43 -7.73
N LEU A 206 1.38 32.45 -7.63
CA LEU A 206 2.51 32.32 -8.56
C LEU A 206 2.04 32.07 -9.99
N LYS A 207 1.01 31.23 -10.19
CA LYS A 207 0.40 31.02 -11.51
C LYS A 207 -0.13 32.33 -12.08
N GLN A 208 -0.81 33.14 -11.27
CA GLN A 208 -1.36 34.42 -11.73
C GLN A 208 -0.25 35.37 -12.22
N LEU A 209 0.86 35.47 -11.48
CA LEU A 209 2.01 36.27 -11.89
C LEU A 209 2.59 35.81 -13.25
N PHE A 210 2.77 34.50 -13.44
CA PHE A 210 3.28 33.97 -14.71
C PHE A 210 2.30 34.18 -15.89
N VAL A 211 0.99 34.25 -15.62
CA VAL A 211 -0.04 34.60 -16.62
C VAL A 211 0.07 36.08 -16.99
N GLU A 212 0.21 36.97 -16.00
CA GLU A 212 0.37 38.42 -16.21
C GLU A 212 1.68 38.76 -16.95
N GLU A 213 2.74 37.99 -16.68
CA GLU A 213 4.04 38.08 -17.38
C GLU A 213 4.03 37.43 -18.78
N ASN A 214 2.91 36.85 -19.21
CA ASN A 214 2.75 36.17 -20.49
C ASN A 214 3.80 35.05 -20.71
N SER A 215 4.10 34.31 -19.64
CA SER A 215 5.07 33.22 -19.65
C SER A 215 4.61 32.04 -20.49
N GLU A 216 5.53 31.12 -20.81
CA GLU A 216 5.19 29.92 -21.57
C GLU A 216 4.09 29.08 -20.91
N PHE A 217 3.14 28.59 -21.72
CA PHE A 217 1.97 27.85 -21.26
C PHE A 217 2.31 26.63 -20.39
N TRP A 218 3.40 25.91 -20.68
CA TRP A 218 3.76 24.72 -19.93
C TRP A 218 4.18 25.05 -18.47
N ILE A 219 4.72 26.25 -18.21
CA ILE A 219 5.05 26.70 -16.85
C ILE A 219 3.75 26.99 -16.09
N GLN A 220 2.82 27.68 -16.73
CA GLN A 220 1.50 27.95 -16.16
C GLN A 220 0.74 26.64 -15.87
N ASP A 221 0.85 25.64 -16.75
CA ASP A 221 0.28 24.31 -16.54
C ASP A 221 0.94 23.57 -15.37
N LEU A 222 2.27 23.64 -15.24
CA LEU A 222 3.00 23.06 -14.11
C LEU A 222 2.52 23.66 -12.77
N LEU A 223 2.41 24.99 -12.68
CA LEU A 223 1.91 25.68 -11.49
C LEU A 223 0.46 25.29 -11.17
N ARG A 224 -0.39 25.20 -12.20
CA ARG A 224 -1.77 24.70 -12.09
C ARG A 224 -1.83 23.25 -11.58
N LYS A 225 -0.95 22.38 -12.07
CA LYS A 225 -0.85 20.99 -11.60
C LYS A 225 -0.43 20.93 -10.13
N ARG A 226 0.50 21.77 -9.68
CA ARG A 226 0.91 21.86 -8.26
C ARG A 226 -0.19 22.39 -7.34
N GLU A 227 -0.89 23.43 -7.75
CA GLU A 227 -2.08 23.93 -7.05
C GLU A 227 -3.13 22.80 -6.90
N ARG A 228 -3.39 22.08 -7.99
CA ARG A 228 -4.32 20.95 -8.00
C ARG A 228 -3.85 19.83 -7.07
N LEU A 229 -2.56 19.50 -7.04
CA LEU A 229 -2.01 18.45 -6.19
C LEU A 229 -2.24 18.78 -4.71
N ALA A 230 -1.87 19.98 -4.27
CA ALA A 230 -2.08 20.42 -2.89
C ALA A 230 -3.56 20.34 -2.47
N ARG A 231 -4.47 20.75 -3.36
CA ARG A 231 -5.92 20.65 -3.13
C ARG A 231 -6.40 19.19 -3.02
N MET A 232 -5.89 18.30 -3.86
CA MET A 232 -6.27 16.89 -3.85
C MET A 232 -5.73 16.18 -2.61
N GLU A 233 -4.48 16.45 -2.22
CA GLU A 233 -3.93 15.97 -0.95
C GLU A 233 -4.76 16.48 0.24
N PHE A 234 -5.15 17.74 0.24
CA PHE A 234 -6.00 18.30 1.30
C PHE A 234 -7.31 17.53 1.42
N GLN A 235 -7.96 17.28 0.28
CA GLN A 235 -9.20 16.50 0.24
C GLN A 235 -8.99 15.08 0.76
N PHE A 236 -7.93 14.39 0.32
CA PHE A 236 -7.57 13.05 0.77
C PHE A 236 -7.45 13.00 2.30
N TYR A 237 -6.63 13.87 2.89
CA TYR A 237 -6.39 13.85 4.34
C TYR A 237 -7.62 14.27 5.14
N SER A 238 -8.40 15.25 4.65
CA SER A 238 -9.68 15.63 5.26
C SER A 238 -10.65 14.46 5.32
N GLN A 239 -10.72 13.65 4.26
CA GLN A 239 -11.57 12.47 4.22
C GLN A 239 -11.06 11.34 5.12
N THR A 240 -9.74 11.15 5.24
CA THR A 240 -9.19 10.17 6.19
C THR A 240 -9.58 10.49 7.63
N LEU A 241 -9.61 11.78 8.00
CA LEU A 241 -10.09 12.22 9.31
C LEU A 241 -11.56 11.89 9.54
N GLN A 242 -12.39 12.08 8.51
CA GLN A 242 -13.84 11.79 8.59
C GLN A 242 -14.14 10.30 8.80
N LEU A 243 -13.26 9.37 8.40
CA LEU A 243 -13.47 7.94 8.60
C LEU A 243 -13.66 7.58 10.08
N ARG A 244 -13.06 8.34 10.99
CA ARG A 244 -13.13 8.11 12.44
C ARG A 244 -14.55 8.17 12.98
N ASP A 245 -15.35 9.08 12.44
CA ASP A 245 -16.72 9.32 12.89
C ASP A 245 -17.74 8.36 12.27
N ILE A 246 -17.32 7.56 11.29
CA ILE A 246 -18.19 6.62 10.59
C ILE A 246 -18.35 5.33 11.39
N ASN A 247 -19.55 5.10 11.93
CA ASN A 247 -19.86 3.85 12.65
C ASN A 247 -20.48 2.77 11.77
N ASP A 248 -21.00 3.16 10.59
CA ASP A 248 -21.56 2.24 9.62
C ASP A 248 -20.46 1.61 8.75
N PHE A 249 -20.34 0.28 8.80
CA PHE A 249 -19.30 -0.44 8.08
C PHE A 249 -19.42 -0.30 6.55
N ALA A 250 -20.64 -0.27 6.01
CA ALA A 250 -20.84 -0.14 4.56
C ALA A 250 -20.47 1.27 4.07
N LEU A 251 -20.80 2.31 4.86
CA LEU A 251 -20.39 3.68 4.60
C LEU A 251 -18.87 3.83 4.74
N LEU A 252 -18.24 3.18 5.73
CA LEU A 252 -16.79 3.16 5.90
C LEU A 252 -16.12 2.62 4.63
N LEU A 253 -16.59 1.47 4.14
CA LEU A 253 -16.07 0.89 2.90
C LEU A 253 -16.25 1.83 1.70
N LYS A 254 -17.41 2.49 1.55
CA LYS A 254 -17.65 3.46 0.47
C LYS A 254 -16.76 4.69 0.57
N MET A 255 -16.54 5.21 1.77
CA MET A 255 -15.67 6.36 1.98
C MET A 255 -14.21 5.99 1.70
N LEU A 256 -13.77 4.81 2.14
CA LEU A 256 -12.46 4.31 1.78
C LEU A 256 -12.30 4.24 0.26
N ARG A 257 -13.29 3.71 -0.49
CA ARG A 257 -13.27 3.73 -1.98
C ARG A 257 -13.01 5.11 -2.56
N TYR A 258 -13.68 6.12 -2.03
CA TYR A 258 -13.52 7.48 -2.53
C TYR A 258 -12.11 8.03 -2.24
N ILE A 259 -11.59 7.79 -1.03
CA ILE A 259 -10.25 8.22 -0.62
C ILE A 259 -9.19 7.58 -1.53
N LEU A 260 -9.40 6.32 -1.92
CA LEU A 260 -8.51 5.61 -2.85
C LEU A 260 -8.45 6.23 -4.22
N ARG A 261 -9.61 6.48 -4.81
CA ARG A 261 -9.68 7.09 -6.13
C ARG A 261 -8.96 8.45 -6.12
N SER A 262 -9.12 9.20 -5.04
CA SER A 262 -8.41 10.45 -4.84
C SER A 262 -6.89 10.24 -4.77
N SER A 263 -6.44 9.17 -4.10
CA SER A 263 -5.02 8.76 -4.07
C SER A 263 -4.46 8.41 -5.45
N ASP A 264 -5.23 7.73 -6.30
CA ASP A 264 -4.81 7.37 -7.67
C ASP A 264 -4.57 8.62 -8.51
N GLU A 265 -5.50 9.57 -8.41
CA GLU A 265 -5.40 10.83 -9.13
C GLU A 265 -4.26 11.71 -8.59
N ILE A 266 -3.97 11.66 -7.29
CA ILE A 266 -2.78 12.33 -6.68
C ILE A 266 -1.49 11.73 -7.24
N LEU A 267 -1.39 10.40 -7.27
CA LEU A 267 -0.22 9.69 -7.79
C LEU A 267 0.08 10.04 -9.24
N PHE A 268 -0.94 9.91 -10.10
CA PHE A 268 -0.81 10.22 -11.52
C PHE A 268 -0.42 11.69 -11.74
N LEU A 269 -1.05 12.60 -11.01
CA LEU A 269 -0.73 14.02 -11.09
C LEU A 269 0.70 14.29 -10.62
N ASN A 270 1.20 13.56 -9.62
CA ASN A 270 2.55 13.74 -9.13
C ASN A 270 3.60 13.23 -10.13
N GLU A 271 3.36 12.08 -10.75
CA GLU A 271 4.20 11.53 -11.81
C GLU A 271 4.31 12.52 -12.99
N ASP A 272 3.17 13.03 -13.46
CA ASP A 272 3.08 14.10 -14.47
C ASP A 272 3.94 15.33 -14.11
N ILE A 273 3.85 15.80 -12.86
CA ILE A 273 4.61 16.95 -12.37
C ILE A 273 6.11 16.63 -12.36
N HIS A 274 6.48 15.43 -11.90
CA HIS A 274 7.87 15.00 -11.84
C HIS A 274 8.51 14.88 -13.21
N ASP A 275 7.79 14.37 -14.21
CA ASP A 275 8.28 14.27 -15.59
C ASP A 275 8.59 15.66 -16.17
N ILE A 276 7.74 16.64 -15.88
CA ILE A 276 7.98 18.03 -16.31
C ILE A 276 9.21 18.62 -15.59
N ILE A 277 9.29 18.48 -14.26
CA ILE A 277 10.37 19.07 -13.45
C ILE A 277 11.73 18.41 -13.76
N ARG A 278 11.75 17.12 -14.14
CA ARG A 278 12.98 16.41 -14.50
C ARG A 278 13.47 16.72 -15.91
N SER A 279 12.63 17.31 -16.75
CA SER A 279 13.00 17.71 -18.10
C SER A 279 14.14 18.73 -18.09
N ASP A 280 15.01 18.67 -19.10
CA ASP A 280 16.13 19.62 -19.20
C ASP A 280 15.64 21.06 -19.39
N LYS A 281 14.49 21.22 -20.06
CA LYS A 281 13.81 22.51 -20.20
C LYS A 281 13.49 23.15 -18.85
N PHE A 282 12.99 22.38 -17.89
CA PHE A 282 12.74 22.91 -16.54
C PHE A 282 14.04 23.25 -15.81
N LYS A 283 15.07 22.39 -15.89
CA LYS A 283 16.37 22.64 -15.25
C LYS A 283 17.03 23.93 -15.72
N GLU A 284 16.87 24.29 -16.99
CA GLU A 284 17.40 25.54 -17.55
C GLU A 284 16.70 26.77 -16.95
N ILE A 285 15.37 26.77 -16.91
CA ILE A 285 14.61 27.92 -16.37
C ILE A 285 14.76 28.03 -14.85
N ALA A 286 14.81 26.90 -14.14
CA ALA A 286 14.99 26.90 -12.69
C ALA A 286 16.35 27.46 -12.24
N ARG A 287 17.34 27.58 -13.14
CA ARG A 287 18.61 28.28 -12.88
C ARG A 287 18.50 29.80 -13.01
N THR A 288 17.49 30.29 -13.73
CA THR A 288 17.29 31.71 -14.04
C THR A 288 16.15 32.35 -13.24
N ASP A 289 15.17 31.57 -12.79
CA ASP A 289 14.02 32.04 -12.03
C ASP A 289 13.96 31.37 -10.64
N ASP A 290 14.41 32.12 -9.63
CA ASP A 290 14.44 31.67 -8.23
C ASP A 290 13.05 31.32 -7.68
N ARG A 291 11.97 31.84 -8.28
CA ARG A 291 10.59 31.54 -7.87
C ARG A 291 10.23 30.07 -8.11
N LEU A 292 10.93 29.39 -9.03
CA LEU A 292 10.75 27.97 -9.31
C LEU A 292 11.67 27.06 -8.48
N SER A 293 12.53 27.63 -7.63
CA SER A 293 13.44 26.85 -6.78
C SER A 293 12.76 25.83 -5.86
N PRO A 294 11.54 26.05 -5.33
CA PRO A 294 10.86 25.01 -4.54
C PRO A 294 10.55 23.75 -5.37
N LEU A 295 10.20 23.91 -6.66
CA LEU A 295 9.92 22.80 -7.57
C LEU A 295 11.18 22.03 -7.94
N ALA A 296 12.32 22.70 -8.11
CA ALA A 296 13.60 22.02 -8.32
C ALA A 296 13.95 21.10 -7.14
N SER A 297 13.67 21.55 -5.92
CA SER A 297 13.90 20.74 -4.71
C SER A 297 12.93 19.56 -4.55
N TYR A 298 11.78 19.64 -5.22
CA TYR A 298 10.78 18.59 -5.29
C TYR A 298 11.25 17.41 -6.16
N ALA A 299 12.04 17.69 -7.21
CA ALA A 299 12.53 16.70 -8.18
C ALA A 299 13.35 15.54 -7.58
N GLU A 300 14.17 15.86 -6.59
CA GLU A 300 15.15 14.93 -6.00
C GLU A 300 14.52 13.89 -5.05
N LYS A 301 13.26 14.06 -4.68
CA LYS A 301 12.71 13.43 -3.46
C LYS A 301 11.66 12.34 -3.70
N SER A 302 11.23 12.10 -4.93
CA SER A 302 10.02 11.29 -5.19
C SER A 302 10.14 9.77 -4.91
N ARG A 303 11.34 9.18 -5.06
CA ARG A 303 11.49 7.72 -4.97
C ARG A 303 11.17 7.09 -3.60
N THR A 304 11.40 7.80 -2.50
CA THR A 304 11.33 7.21 -1.15
C THR A 304 9.90 7.10 -0.61
N VAL A 305 9.00 7.97 -1.06
CA VAL A 305 7.63 8.08 -0.54
C VAL A 305 6.60 7.50 -1.52
N GLU A 306 6.81 7.67 -2.83
CA GLU A 306 5.91 7.18 -3.88
C GLU A 306 5.91 5.65 -3.96
N HIS A 307 7.08 5.01 -3.87
CA HIS A 307 7.20 3.55 -3.94
C HIS A 307 6.74 2.82 -2.67
N THR A 308 6.86 3.46 -1.52
CA THR A 308 6.63 2.81 -0.21
C THR A 308 5.20 2.99 0.29
N THR A 309 4.48 4.03 -0.15
CA THR A 309 3.35 4.54 0.66
C THR A 309 2.09 4.92 -0.11
N LEU A 310 2.10 5.13 -1.43
CA LEU A 310 0.87 5.43 -2.18
C LEU A 310 0.41 4.26 -3.07
N GLY A 311 1.32 3.36 -3.46
CA GLY A 311 0.98 2.12 -4.18
C GLY A 311 0.10 1.14 -3.40
N ILE A 312 0.09 1.22 -2.06
CA ILE A 312 -0.76 0.41 -1.17
C ILE A 312 -2.22 0.89 -1.22
N PHE A 313 -2.43 2.20 -1.36
CA PHE A 313 -3.77 2.77 -1.54
C PHE A 313 -4.28 2.53 -2.97
N TYR A 314 -3.41 2.60 -3.98
CA TYR A 314 -3.77 2.44 -5.40
C TYR A 314 -4.53 1.14 -5.76
N ARG A 315 -4.39 0.06 -4.98
CA ARG A 315 -5.03 -1.24 -5.28
C ARG A 315 -6.23 -1.63 -4.45
N TYR A 316 -6.46 -0.96 -3.32
CA TYR A 316 -7.70 -1.12 -2.57
C TYR A 316 -8.91 -0.62 -3.43
N SER A 317 -8.64 0.23 -4.46
CA SER A 317 -9.56 0.82 -5.45
C SER A 317 -10.22 -0.20 -6.41
N ARG A 318 -9.46 -1.11 -7.03
CA ARG A 318 -9.94 -1.94 -8.15
C ARG A 318 -10.89 -3.10 -7.79
N ARG A 319 -11.00 -3.53 -6.53
CA ARG A 319 -11.85 -4.68 -6.13
C ARG A 319 -13.07 -4.33 -5.28
N CYS A 320 -13.12 -3.12 -4.76
CA CYS A 320 -14.34 -2.61 -4.15
C CYS A 320 -15.52 -2.60 -5.16
N ASP A 321 -15.25 -2.34 -6.44
CA ASP A 321 -16.26 -2.48 -7.50
C ASP A 321 -16.78 -3.92 -7.66
N PHE A 322 -16.03 -4.95 -7.24
CA PHE A 322 -16.47 -6.35 -7.34
C PHE A 322 -17.34 -6.77 -6.15
N ILE A 323 -16.98 -6.39 -4.92
CA ILE A 323 -17.74 -6.76 -3.71
C ILE A 323 -19.13 -6.09 -3.67
N ALA A 324 -19.30 -4.92 -4.30
CA ALA A 324 -20.61 -4.26 -4.38
C ALA A 324 -21.54 -4.82 -5.48
N ILE A 325 -21.04 -5.69 -6.36
CA ILE A 325 -21.85 -6.36 -7.40
C ILE A 325 -22.34 -7.73 -6.90
N SER A 326 -21.76 -8.27 -5.82
CA SER A 326 -22.06 -9.59 -5.26
C SER A 326 -22.81 -9.57 -3.91
N THR A 327 -23.41 -8.44 -3.52
CA THR A 327 -24.41 -8.32 -2.43
C THR A 327 -25.68 -7.66 -2.95
#